data_AF-A0A1H5JH81-F1
#
_entry.id   AF-A0A1H5JH81-F1
#
_cell.length_a   1.000
_cell.length_b   1.000
_cell.length_c   1.000
_cell.angle_alpha   90.00
_cell.angle_beta   90.00
_cell.angle_gamma   90.00
#
_symmetry.space_group_name_H-M   'P 1'
#
loop_
_entity.id
_entity.type
_entity.pdbx_description
1 polymer ?
#
loop_
_entity_poly.entity_id
_entity_poly.type
_entity_poly.pdbx_seq_one_letter_code
_entity_poly.pdbx_strand_id
1 'polypeptide(L)'
;MNKYQTTYLISFSLLIVLLISSCKHHKDDEYHSITDKIKAKSKHYKGTSITSEKYTDHIKTIEISADGLKFLIPDRKGKIKSYACTECHTKPLKEMQSADIKKAHWNIKLNHANQETMNCTTCHNGKDMNNLKSLTGHTIDFNKSFKLCSQCHQKEYKDWTGGAHGKRIGGWAPPRVSMTCVNCHNPHSPGFDTKWPARFNTEKTKERK
;
A
#
# COMPACT_ATOMS: atom_id res chain seq x y z
N MET A 1 70.54 8.79 -37.21
CA MET A 1 69.18 9.20 -36.80
C MET A 1 69.28 10.61 -36.22
N ASN A 2 68.58 11.59 -36.78
CA ASN A 2 68.79 13.01 -36.49
C ASN A 2 68.43 13.30 -35.01
N LYS A 3 69.28 13.99 -34.24
CA LYS A 3 69.06 14.24 -32.79
C LYS A 3 67.68 14.84 -32.54
N TYR A 4 67.22 15.70 -33.44
CA TYR A 4 65.89 16.32 -33.42
C TYR A 4 64.75 15.31 -33.58
N GLN A 5 64.86 14.31 -34.47
CA GLN A 5 63.85 13.26 -34.63
C GLN A 5 63.72 12.39 -33.38
N THR A 6 64.84 12.13 -32.70
CA THR A 6 64.86 11.33 -31.47
C THR A 6 64.20 12.09 -30.32
N THR A 7 64.45 13.39 -30.20
CA THR A 7 63.77 14.24 -29.20
C THR A 7 62.28 14.39 -29.46
N TYR A 8 61.84 14.48 -30.72
CA TYR A 8 60.41 14.50 -31.08
C TYR A 8 59.71 13.16 -30.78
N LEU A 9 60.37 12.03 -31.03
CA LEU A 9 59.82 10.71 -30.71
C LEU A 9 59.67 10.50 -29.20
N ILE A 10 60.66 10.95 -28.42
CA ILE A 10 60.62 10.86 -26.95
C ILE A 10 59.52 11.77 -26.38
N SER A 11 59.41 13.02 -26.86
CA SER A 11 58.37 13.94 -26.38
C SER A 11 56.96 13.50 -26.78
N PHE A 12 56.77 12.95 -27.98
CA PHE A 12 55.49 12.37 -28.41
C PHE A 12 55.12 11.14 -27.59
N SER A 13 56.09 10.27 -27.27
CA SER A 13 55.88 9.12 -26.39
C SER A 13 55.50 9.56 -24.97
N LEU A 14 56.15 10.60 -24.44
CA LEU A 14 55.84 11.18 -23.13
C LEU A 14 54.43 11.81 -23.10
N LEU A 15 54.04 12.50 -24.17
CA LEU A 15 52.69 13.05 -24.33
C LEU A 15 51.64 11.95 -24.37
N ILE A 16 51.90 10.86 -25.10
CA ILE A 16 51.02 9.68 -25.13
C ILE A 16 50.89 9.05 -23.74
N VAL A 17 51.99 8.88 -23.01
CA VAL A 17 51.97 8.31 -21.65
C VAL A 17 51.20 9.21 -20.66
N LEU A 18 51.33 10.54 -20.80
CA LEU A 18 50.56 11.51 -20.03
C LEU A 18 49.06 11.46 -20.37
N LEU A 19 48.70 11.33 -21.66
CA LEU A 19 47.31 11.19 -22.10
C LEU A 19 46.69 9.88 -21.59
N ILE A 20 47.42 8.76 -21.61
CA ILE A 20 46.93 7.47 -21.11
C ILE A 20 46.81 7.47 -19.57
N SER A 21 47.72 8.15 -18.86
CA SER A 21 47.66 8.26 -17.39
C SER A 21 46.54 9.18 -16.91
N SER A 22 46.22 10.23 -17.68
CA SER A 22 45.11 11.15 -17.37
C SER A 22 43.74 10.47 -17.45
N CYS A 23 43.57 9.45 -18.30
CA CYS A 23 42.33 8.66 -18.37
C CYS A 23 42.16 7.65 -17.22
N LYS A 24 43.12 7.52 -16.29
CA LYS A 24 43.08 6.52 -15.22
C LYS A 24 42.49 7.01 -13.89
N HIS A 25 42.09 8.28 -13.81
CA HIS A 25 41.47 8.85 -12.62
C HIS A 25 40.04 9.31 -12.90
N HIS A 26 39.08 8.45 -12.54
CA HIS A 26 37.81 8.78 -11.88
C HIS A 26 37.08 7.45 -11.62
N LYS A 27 37.39 6.80 -10.49
CA LYS A 27 36.58 5.71 -9.91
C LYS A 27 35.56 6.27 -8.90
N ASP A 28 35.22 7.55 -9.01
CA ASP A 28 34.39 8.23 -8.02
C ASP A 28 32.89 8.23 -8.38
N ASP A 29 32.53 7.76 -9.58
CA ASP A 29 31.14 7.69 -10.05
C ASP A 29 30.69 6.22 -10.26
N GLU A 30 30.70 5.39 -9.22
CA GLU A 30 30.19 4.01 -9.32
C GLU A 30 28.68 3.97 -9.67
N TYR A 31 27.97 5.10 -9.55
CA TYR A 31 26.54 5.23 -9.84
C TYR A 31 26.20 6.57 -10.49
N HIS A 32 25.52 6.54 -11.64
CA HIS A 32 25.07 7.74 -12.37
C HIS A 32 23.80 8.38 -11.77
N SER A 33 23.08 7.67 -10.90
CA SER A 33 21.92 8.19 -10.18
C SER A 33 21.76 7.55 -8.81
N ILE A 34 20.97 8.20 -7.93
CA ILE A 34 20.55 7.61 -6.64
C ILE A 34 19.83 6.28 -6.87
N THR A 35 19.02 6.19 -7.92
CA THR A 35 18.28 4.97 -8.28
C THR A 35 19.23 3.82 -8.62
N ASP A 36 20.31 4.09 -9.37
CA ASP A 36 21.31 3.08 -9.72
C ASP A 36 22.06 2.58 -8.49
N LYS A 37 22.41 3.52 -7.59
CA LYS A 37 23.01 3.19 -6.30
C LYS A 37 22.09 2.30 -5.46
N ILE A 38 20.81 2.68 -5.33
CA ILE A 38 19.83 1.87 -4.59
C ILE A 38 19.71 0.48 -5.24
N LYS A 39 19.56 0.40 -6.56
CA LYS A 39 19.41 -0.86 -7.28
C LYS A 39 20.61 -1.78 -7.10
N ALA A 40 21.83 -1.25 -7.22
CA ALA A 40 23.06 -2.02 -7.06
C ALA A 40 23.26 -2.49 -5.61
N LYS A 41 23.11 -1.58 -4.63
CA LYS A 41 23.28 -1.93 -3.21
C LYS A 41 22.16 -2.85 -2.70
N SER A 42 20.96 -2.77 -3.26
CA SER A 42 19.83 -3.64 -2.88
C SER A 42 19.99 -5.09 -3.36
N LYS A 43 20.78 -5.37 -4.41
CA LYS A 43 21.01 -6.74 -4.91
C LYS A 43 21.57 -7.69 -3.85
N HIS A 44 22.34 -7.17 -2.90
CA HIS A 44 23.00 -7.96 -1.86
C HIS A 44 22.28 -7.89 -0.51
N TYR A 45 21.13 -7.23 -0.43
CA TYR A 45 20.36 -7.16 0.79
C TYR A 45 19.75 -8.52 1.13
N LYS A 46 20.23 -9.16 2.20
CA LYS A 46 19.77 -10.48 2.66
C LYS A 46 18.64 -10.43 3.70
N GLY A 47 17.97 -9.28 3.84
CA GLY A 47 16.99 -9.07 4.91
C GLY A 47 17.63 -8.56 6.20
N THR A 48 16.91 -8.72 7.30
CA THR A 48 17.32 -8.30 8.65
C THR A 48 17.21 -9.48 9.62
N SER A 49 18.06 -9.50 10.64
CA SER A 49 18.04 -10.54 11.70
C SER A 49 16.95 -10.31 12.74
N ILE A 50 16.37 -9.11 12.80
CA ILE A 50 15.28 -8.78 13.72
C ILE A 50 13.93 -9.21 13.16
N THR A 51 13.00 -9.55 14.05
CA THR A 51 11.64 -10.01 13.71
C THR A 51 10.57 -9.23 14.48
N SER A 52 9.41 -9.03 13.87
CA SER A 52 8.21 -8.43 14.47
C SER A 52 7.20 -9.48 14.98
N GLU A 53 7.50 -10.78 14.93
CA GLU A 53 6.57 -11.85 15.31
C GLU A 53 6.05 -11.70 16.73
N LYS A 54 6.93 -11.42 17.69
CA LYS A 54 6.57 -11.20 19.11
C LYS A 54 5.52 -10.11 19.30
N TYR A 55 5.38 -9.17 18.37
CA TYR A 55 4.41 -8.07 18.47
C TYR A 55 3.14 -8.31 17.65
N THR A 56 3.03 -9.45 16.97
CA THR A 56 1.91 -9.77 16.07
C THR A 56 1.32 -11.17 16.29
N ASP A 57 1.92 -11.98 17.14
CA ASP A 57 1.49 -13.34 17.54
C ASP A 57 0.04 -13.46 18.00
N HIS A 58 -0.44 -12.48 18.77
CA HIS A 58 -1.80 -12.40 19.30
C HIS A 58 -2.84 -11.98 18.25
N ILE A 59 -2.41 -11.66 17.03
CA ILE A 59 -3.28 -11.20 15.95
C ILE A 59 -3.49 -12.36 15.00
N LYS A 60 -4.74 -12.80 14.87
CA LYS A 60 -5.13 -13.69 13.77
C LYS A 60 -4.91 -12.97 12.44
N THR A 61 -3.94 -13.44 11.68
CA THR A 61 -3.57 -12.88 10.38
C THR A 61 -3.84 -13.86 9.24
N ILE A 62 -3.85 -13.32 8.03
CA ILE A 62 -4.04 -14.06 6.79
C ILE A 62 -2.99 -13.57 5.81
N GLU A 63 -2.30 -14.49 5.13
CA GLU A 63 -1.40 -14.13 4.05
C GLU A 63 -2.19 -13.74 2.79
N ILE A 64 -1.74 -12.67 2.15
CA ILE A 64 -2.27 -12.23 0.86
C ILE A 64 -1.13 -11.97 -0.13
N SER A 65 -1.50 -11.96 -1.40
CA SER A 65 -0.66 -11.47 -2.50
C SER A 65 -1.34 -10.27 -3.14
N ALA A 66 -0.65 -9.13 -3.19
CA ALA A 66 -1.11 -7.91 -3.80
C ALA A 66 0.03 -7.32 -4.66
N ASP A 67 -0.22 -7.19 -5.97
CA ASP A 67 0.76 -6.73 -6.98
C ASP A 67 2.11 -7.48 -6.92
N GLY A 68 2.05 -8.79 -6.72
CA GLY A 68 3.23 -9.67 -6.61
C GLY A 68 3.93 -9.65 -5.24
N LEU A 69 3.51 -8.78 -4.32
CA LEU A 69 4.02 -8.72 -2.96
C LEU A 69 3.19 -9.60 -2.02
N LYS A 70 3.87 -10.45 -1.26
CA LYS A 70 3.24 -11.26 -0.21
C LYS A 70 3.46 -10.64 1.17
N PHE A 71 2.39 -10.49 1.94
CA PHE A 71 2.44 -10.01 3.31
C PHE A 71 1.16 -10.39 4.06
N LEU A 72 1.15 -10.13 5.37
CA LEU A 72 0.04 -10.50 6.26
C LEU A 72 -0.92 -9.32 6.47
N ILE A 73 -2.20 -9.63 6.60
CA ILE A 73 -3.25 -8.69 7.03
C ILE A 73 -4.03 -9.27 8.21
N PRO A 74 -4.62 -8.45 9.10
CA PRO A 74 -5.46 -8.95 10.17
C PRO A 74 -6.78 -9.53 9.64
N ASP A 75 -7.29 -10.58 10.29
CA ASP A 75 -8.63 -11.12 10.02
C ASP A 75 -9.70 -10.04 10.25
N ARG A 76 -10.49 -9.76 9.21
CA ARG A 76 -11.59 -8.81 9.22
C ARG A 76 -12.93 -9.51 9.36
N LYS A 77 -13.12 -10.65 8.68
CA LYS A 77 -14.37 -11.42 8.64
C LYS A 77 -14.72 -11.92 10.04
N GLY A 78 -13.75 -12.48 10.77
CA GLY A 78 -13.96 -12.91 12.16
C GLY A 78 -14.25 -11.79 13.16
N LYS A 79 -14.06 -10.51 12.77
CA LYS A 79 -14.36 -9.33 13.60
C LYS A 79 -15.70 -8.68 13.26
N ILE A 80 -16.50 -9.28 12.38
CA ILE A 80 -17.85 -8.81 12.07
C ILE A 80 -18.79 -9.38 13.15
N LYS A 81 -19.44 -8.52 13.93
CA LYS A 81 -20.26 -8.93 15.08
C LYS A 81 -21.42 -9.89 14.72
N SER A 82 -22.02 -9.71 13.55
CA SER A 82 -23.23 -10.46 13.12
C SER A 82 -22.97 -11.26 11.84
N TYR A 83 -21.86 -11.99 11.82
CA TYR A 83 -21.56 -12.97 10.77
C TYR A 83 -21.90 -14.38 11.29
N ALA A 84 -22.56 -15.25 10.53
CA ALA A 84 -22.83 -15.16 9.10
C ALA A 84 -24.09 -14.34 8.75
N CYS A 85 -24.00 -13.52 7.69
CA CYS A 85 -25.08 -12.65 7.23
C CYS A 85 -26.31 -13.46 6.75
N THR A 86 -26.07 -14.67 6.23
CA THR A 86 -27.10 -15.60 5.75
C THR A 86 -28.01 -16.15 6.85
N GLU A 87 -27.65 -15.99 8.13
CA GLU A 87 -28.53 -16.33 9.25
C GLU A 87 -29.82 -15.50 9.23
N CYS A 88 -29.72 -14.24 8.80
CA CYS A 88 -30.89 -13.37 8.58
C CYS A 88 -31.28 -13.29 7.10
N HIS A 89 -30.30 -13.30 6.18
CA HIS A 89 -30.54 -13.21 4.74
C HIS A 89 -30.82 -14.59 4.11
N THR A 90 -32.00 -15.12 4.41
CA THR A 90 -32.44 -16.46 3.97
C THR A 90 -33.11 -16.47 2.59
N LYS A 91 -33.45 -15.29 2.04
CA LYS A 91 -34.06 -15.11 0.72
C LYS A 91 -33.36 -14.00 -0.06
N PRO A 92 -33.52 -13.92 -1.40
CA PRO A 92 -33.02 -12.80 -2.19
C PRO A 92 -33.50 -11.45 -1.63
N LEU A 93 -32.63 -10.44 -1.65
CA LEU A 93 -32.94 -9.12 -1.08
C LEU A 93 -34.26 -8.52 -1.58
N LYS A 94 -34.59 -8.70 -2.87
CA LYS A 94 -35.80 -8.15 -3.49
C LYS A 94 -37.08 -8.69 -2.82
N GLU A 95 -37.04 -9.90 -2.28
CA GLU A 95 -38.17 -10.55 -1.60
C GLU A 95 -38.24 -10.19 -0.11
N MET A 96 -37.16 -9.64 0.45
CA MET A 96 -37.07 -9.22 1.85
C MET A 96 -37.33 -7.72 2.05
N GLN A 97 -37.45 -6.97 0.97
CA GLN A 97 -37.72 -5.53 1.00
C GLN A 97 -39.22 -5.29 1.17
N SER A 98 -39.62 -4.70 2.30
CA SER A 98 -40.98 -4.22 2.56
C SER A 98 -40.94 -2.73 2.93
N ALA A 99 -41.95 -1.97 2.50
CA ALA A 99 -42.08 -0.55 2.81
C ALA A 99 -42.44 -0.30 4.29
N ASP A 100 -43.20 -1.21 4.89
CA ASP A 100 -43.85 -1.01 6.19
C ASP A 100 -43.04 -1.55 7.38
N ILE A 101 -41.84 -2.10 7.15
CA ILE A 101 -41.01 -2.70 8.18
C ILE A 101 -39.67 -1.96 8.30
N LYS A 102 -39.31 -1.61 9.53
CA LYS A 102 -38.00 -1.03 9.84
C LYS A 102 -36.89 -2.00 9.43
N LYS A 103 -36.06 -1.60 8.45
CA LYS A 103 -34.94 -2.40 7.94
C LYS A 103 -33.97 -2.77 9.07
N ALA A 104 -33.42 -3.98 9.08
CA ALA A 104 -32.43 -4.40 10.08
C ALA A 104 -31.18 -3.48 10.12
N HIS A 105 -30.76 -2.97 8.96
CA HIS A 105 -29.63 -2.05 8.80
C HIS A 105 -30.05 -0.58 8.71
N TRP A 106 -31.17 -0.19 9.34
CA TRP A 106 -31.75 1.17 9.27
C TRP A 106 -30.80 2.29 9.72
N ASN A 107 -29.80 1.98 10.55
CA ASN A 107 -28.84 2.93 11.09
C ASN A 107 -27.57 3.07 10.24
N ILE A 108 -27.50 2.44 9.07
CA ILE A 108 -26.36 2.53 8.15
C ILE A 108 -26.73 3.47 7.00
N LYS A 109 -25.98 4.56 6.86
CA LYS A 109 -26.08 5.50 5.74
C LYS A 109 -24.85 5.37 4.83
N LEU A 110 -25.07 5.28 3.52
CA LEU A 110 -24.01 5.30 2.52
C LEU A 110 -23.68 6.75 2.15
N ASN A 111 -22.52 7.23 2.61
CA ASN A 111 -21.95 8.54 2.31
C ASN A 111 -20.63 8.34 1.54
N HIS A 112 -20.72 7.81 0.32
CA HIS A 112 -19.52 7.50 -0.48
C HIS A 112 -19.62 8.07 -1.89
N ALA A 113 -20.58 7.60 -2.67
CA ALA A 113 -20.98 8.20 -3.94
C ALA A 113 -22.48 8.53 -3.87
N ASN A 114 -22.99 9.28 -4.86
CA ASN A 114 -24.42 9.52 -4.98
C ASN A 114 -25.18 8.18 -5.21
N GLN A 115 -26.50 8.20 -4.99
CA GLN A 115 -27.34 6.99 -5.06
C GLN A 115 -27.47 6.41 -6.48
N GLU A 116 -27.25 7.23 -7.51
CA GLU A 116 -27.28 6.80 -8.92
C GLU A 116 -26.02 6.00 -9.27
N THR A 117 -24.87 6.36 -8.70
CA THR A 117 -23.58 5.70 -8.93
C THR A 117 -23.39 4.47 -8.05
N MET A 118 -23.76 4.54 -6.76
CA MET A 118 -23.56 3.43 -5.84
C MET A 118 -24.73 3.21 -4.88
N ASN A 119 -25.00 1.93 -4.62
CA ASN A 119 -25.90 1.49 -3.57
C ASN A 119 -25.26 0.32 -2.79
N CYS A 120 -25.97 -0.23 -1.81
CA CYS A 120 -25.46 -1.31 -0.96
C CYS A 120 -25.00 -2.53 -1.79
N THR A 121 -25.76 -2.85 -2.85
CA THR A 121 -25.47 -3.96 -3.75
C THR A 121 -24.46 -3.61 -4.83
N THR A 122 -23.85 -2.43 -4.84
CA THR A 122 -22.65 -2.19 -5.66
C THR A 122 -21.47 -2.97 -5.08
N CYS A 123 -21.37 -2.98 -3.75
CA CYS A 123 -20.27 -3.57 -2.99
C CYS A 123 -20.62 -4.95 -2.42
N HIS A 124 -21.83 -5.11 -1.89
CA HIS A 124 -22.31 -6.35 -1.32
C HIS A 124 -22.93 -7.25 -2.38
N ASN A 125 -22.71 -8.56 -2.26
CA ASN A 125 -23.33 -9.51 -3.15
C ASN A 125 -24.79 -9.75 -2.72
N GLY A 126 -25.74 -9.24 -3.51
CA GLY A 126 -27.18 -9.38 -3.28
C GLY A 126 -27.70 -10.82 -3.24
N LYS A 127 -26.96 -11.77 -3.83
CA LYS A 127 -27.29 -13.21 -3.87
C LYS A 127 -26.58 -14.02 -2.79
N ASP A 128 -25.54 -13.47 -2.18
CA ASP A 128 -24.73 -14.12 -1.15
C ASP A 128 -24.16 -13.06 -0.20
N MET A 129 -24.90 -12.77 0.87
CA MET A 129 -24.52 -11.71 1.82
C MET A 129 -23.27 -12.02 2.64
N ASN A 130 -22.78 -13.26 2.63
CA ASN A 130 -21.53 -13.61 3.28
C ASN A 130 -20.30 -13.14 2.51
N ASN A 131 -20.50 -12.61 1.31
CA ASN A 131 -19.44 -12.11 0.44
C ASN A 131 -19.76 -10.72 -0.15
N LEU A 132 -18.68 -10.04 -0.53
CA LEU A 132 -18.71 -8.85 -1.36
C LEU A 132 -18.70 -9.27 -2.84
N LYS A 133 -18.95 -8.34 -3.75
CA LYS A 133 -18.76 -8.56 -5.18
C LYS A 133 -18.01 -7.41 -5.84
N SER A 134 -17.22 -7.72 -6.86
CA SER A 134 -16.63 -6.73 -7.76
C SER A 134 -17.71 -6.06 -8.62
N LEU A 135 -17.34 -4.96 -9.29
CA LEU A 135 -18.16 -4.30 -10.31
C LEU A 135 -18.50 -5.24 -11.47
N THR A 136 -17.62 -6.19 -11.77
CA THR A 136 -17.83 -7.24 -12.78
C THR A 136 -18.52 -8.50 -12.23
N GLY A 137 -18.92 -8.51 -10.96
CA GLY A 137 -19.68 -9.60 -10.35
C GLY A 137 -18.86 -10.75 -9.73
N HIS A 138 -17.53 -10.65 -9.68
CA HIS A 138 -16.70 -11.66 -8.99
C HIS A 138 -16.86 -11.58 -7.48
N THR A 139 -16.97 -12.73 -6.83
CA THR A 139 -17.06 -12.85 -5.37
C THR A 139 -15.76 -12.41 -4.69
N ILE A 140 -15.88 -11.58 -3.66
CA ILE A 140 -14.76 -11.09 -2.85
C ILE A 140 -15.05 -11.41 -1.37
N ASP A 141 -14.13 -12.10 -0.72
CA ASP A 141 -14.19 -12.34 0.72
C ASP A 141 -14.02 -11.03 1.51
N PHE A 142 -14.74 -10.84 2.63
CA PHE A 142 -14.60 -9.67 3.50
C PHE A 142 -13.16 -9.39 3.98
N ASN A 143 -12.34 -10.44 4.16
CA ASN A 143 -10.91 -10.31 4.47
C ASN A 143 -10.13 -9.64 3.34
N LYS A 144 -10.61 -9.76 2.11
CA LYS A 144 -10.00 -9.20 0.90
C LYS A 144 -10.74 -7.96 0.41
N SER A 145 -11.46 -7.25 1.29
CA SER A 145 -12.22 -6.04 0.96
C SER A 145 -11.39 -4.95 0.27
N PHE A 146 -10.06 -4.90 0.47
CA PHE A 146 -9.16 -4.02 -0.27
C PHE A 146 -9.24 -4.19 -1.80
N LYS A 147 -9.55 -5.40 -2.30
CA LYS A 147 -9.78 -5.67 -3.73
C LYS A 147 -10.99 -4.94 -4.29
N LEU A 148 -11.97 -4.66 -3.43
CA LEU A 148 -13.15 -3.89 -3.81
C LEU A 148 -12.77 -2.42 -3.99
N CYS A 149 -12.05 -1.87 -3.00
CA CYS A 149 -11.61 -0.49 -2.98
C CYS A 149 -10.68 -0.18 -4.16
N SER A 150 -9.77 -1.11 -4.48
CA SER A 150 -8.79 -0.93 -5.56
C SER A 150 -9.43 -0.81 -6.94
N GLN A 151 -10.68 -1.19 -7.15
CA GLN A 151 -11.34 -1.04 -8.46
C GLN A 151 -11.45 0.43 -8.89
N CYS A 152 -11.46 1.37 -7.93
CA CYS A 152 -11.50 2.81 -8.20
C CYS A 152 -10.31 3.54 -7.54
N HIS A 153 -9.91 3.15 -6.33
CA HIS A 153 -8.82 3.78 -5.56
C HIS A 153 -7.47 3.12 -5.83
N GLN A 154 -7.06 3.11 -7.10
CA GLN A 154 -5.82 2.47 -7.54
C GLN A 154 -4.56 3.12 -6.95
N LYS A 155 -4.56 4.45 -6.80
CA LYS A 155 -3.42 5.17 -6.21
C LYS A 155 -3.19 4.74 -4.77
N GLU A 156 -4.22 4.83 -3.93
CA GLU A 156 -4.15 4.46 -2.52
C GLU A 156 -3.83 2.98 -2.35
N TYR A 157 -4.39 2.12 -3.21
CA TYR A 157 -4.08 0.70 -3.24
C TYR A 157 -2.59 0.45 -3.54
N LYS A 158 -2.00 1.09 -4.56
CA LYS A 158 -0.56 0.96 -4.87
C LYS A 158 0.33 1.49 -3.74
N ASP A 159 -0.05 2.63 -3.16
CA ASP A 159 0.67 3.18 -2.01
C ASP A 159 0.57 2.23 -0.80
N TRP A 160 -0.56 1.55 -0.62
CA TRP A 160 -0.77 0.54 0.41
C TRP A 160 0.00 -0.75 0.15
N THR A 161 0.01 -1.27 -1.08
CA THR A 161 0.79 -2.48 -1.42
C THR A 161 2.28 -2.23 -1.21
N GLY A 162 2.79 -1.07 -1.64
CA GLY A 162 4.17 -0.63 -1.36
C GLY A 162 4.45 -0.33 0.12
N GLY A 163 3.41 -0.06 0.92
CA GLY A 163 3.49 0.23 2.34
C GLY A 163 3.80 1.68 2.70
N ALA A 164 3.64 2.60 1.74
CA ALA A 164 3.60 4.04 1.97
C ALA A 164 2.25 4.49 2.56
N HIS A 165 1.19 3.71 2.32
CA HIS A 165 -0.13 3.93 2.89
C HIS A 165 -0.54 2.79 3.82
N GLY A 166 -1.38 3.11 4.80
CA GLY A 166 -1.86 2.17 5.80
C GLY A 166 -0.89 1.98 6.96
N LYS A 167 -1.40 1.41 8.06
CA LYS A 167 -0.63 1.22 9.29
C LYS A 167 -0.07 -0.19 9.36
N ARG A 168 1.24 -0.33 9.55
CA ARG A 168 1.87 -1.60 9.94
C ARG A 168 1.66 -1.87 11.42
N ILE A 169 1.46 -3.13 11.78
CA ILE A 169 1.28 -3.58 13.15
C ILE A 169 2.56 -4.28 13.62
N GLY A 170 2.94 -4.05 14.87
CA GLY A 170 4.13 -4.64 15.51
C GLY A 170 5.43 -3.89 15.19
N GLY A 171 5.75 -3.67 13.92
CA GLY A 171 6.99 -2.99 13.53
C GLY A 171 7.25 -2.95 12.02
N TRP A 172 8.50 -2.63 11.68
CA TRP A 172 8.99 -2.58 10.31
C TRP A 172 9.82 -3.80 9.89
N ALA A 173 10.21 -4.64 10.86
CA ALA A 173 10.88 -5.90 10.59
C ALA A 173 9.87 -6.98 10.11
N PRO A 174 10.30 -8.00 9.34
CA PRO A 174 9.43 -9.10 8.93
C PRO A 174 8.86 -9.88 10.14
N PRO A 175 7.70 -10.53 10.00
CA PRO A 175 6.77 -10.43 8.86
C PRO A 175 6.03 -9.09 8.87
N ARG A 176 5.74 -8.56 7.67
CA ARG A 176 4.91 -7.36 7.54
C ARG A 176 3.46 -7.72 7.80
N VAL A 177 2.89 -7.20 8.88
CA VAL A 177 1.44 -7.20 9.13
C VAL A 177 0.88 -5.81 8.85
N SER A 178 0.00 -5.68 7.86
CA SER A 178 -0.55 -4.40 7.43
C SER A 178 -2.05 -4.34 7.69
N MET A 179 -2.52 -3.26 8.32
CA MET A 179 -3.95 -2.94 8.34
C MET A 179 -4.45 -2.74 6.90
N THR A 180 -5.68 -3.19 6.63
CA THR A 180 -6.40 -2.99 5.36
C THR A 180 -7.15 -1.65 5.36
N CYS A 181 -7.68 -1.25 4.21
CA CYS A 181 -8.45 -0.01 4.04
C CYS A 181 -9.54 0.13 5.11
N VAL A 182 -10.32 -0.92 5.35
CA VAL A 182 -11.47 -0.91 6.28
C VAL A 182 -11.10 -1.04 7.75
N ASN A 183 -9.81 -1.17 8.07
CA ASN A 183 -9.34 -1.07 9.47
C ASN A 183 -9.20 0.39 9.91
N CYS A 184 -9.09 1.34 8.98
CA CYS A 184 -8.98 2.76 9.27
C CYS A 184 -10.15 3.57 8.70
N HIS A 185 -10.65 3.20 7.52
CA HIS A 185 -11.76 3.85 6.86
C HIS A 185 -13.09 3.13 7.14
N ASN A 186 -14.15 3.87 7.40
CA ASN A 186 -15.50 3.32 7.41
C ASN A 186 -15.91 3.02 5.95
N PRO A 187 -16.20 1.78 5.53
CA PRO A 187 -16.51 1.47 4.14
C PRO A 187 -17.79 2.16 3.63
N HIS A 188 -18.68 2.60 4.52
CA HIS A 188 -19.89 3.35 4.16
C HIS A 188 -19.69 4.88 4.20
N SER A 189 -18.58 5.35 4.74
CA SER A 189 -18.19 6.77 4.77
C SER A 189 -16.66 6.87 4.84
N PRO A 190 -15.93 6.54 3.75
CA PRO A 190 -14.49 6.32 3.84
C PRO A 190 -13.67 7.59 4.11
N GLY A 191 -14.17 8.76 3.70
CA GLY A 191 -13.50 10.03 3.96
C GLY A 191 -13.30 10.28 5.45
N PHE A 192 -12.14 10.84 5.82
CA PHE A 192 -11.94 11.38 7.16
C PHE A 192 -12.48 12.81 7.22
N ASP A 193 -13.16 13.13 8.30
CA ASP A 193 -13.54 14.51 8.58
C ASP A 193 -12.29 15.38 8.79
N THR A 194 -12.40 16.63 8.35
CA THR A 194 -11.38 17.64 8.63
C THR A 194 -11.27 17.80 10.15
N LYS A 195 -10.04 17.63 10.64
CA LYS A 195 -9.72 17.75 12.05
C LYS A 195 -8.57 18.71 12.23
N TRP A 196 -8.62 19.50 13.29
CA TRP A 196 -7.48 20.29 13.71
C TRP A 196 -6.29 19.36 14.00
N PRO A 197 -5.05 19.78 13.68
CA PRO A 197 -3.89 19.00 14.04
C PRO A 197 -3.86 18.85 15.56
N ALA A 198 -3.48 17.66 16.03
CA ALA A 198 -3.45 17.36 17.47
C ALA A 198 -2.54 18.31 18.27
N ARG A 199 -1.62 19.00 17.58
CA ARG A 199 -0.85 20.11 18.11
C ARG A 199 -0.81 21.23 17.07
N PHE A 200 -0.91 22.47 17.54
CA PHE A 200 -0.63 23.63 16.69
C PHE A 200 0.86 23.67 16.35
N ASN A 201 1.19 24.27 15.21
CA ASN A 201 2.59 24.59 14.92
C ASN A 201 3.08 25.71 15.86
N THR A 202 4.40 25.91 15.90
CA THR A 202 5.04 26.86 16.81
C THR A 202 4.49 28.27 16.65
N GLU A 203 4.21 28.71 15.42
CA GLU A 203 3.67 30.05 15.13
C GLU A 203 2.22 30.21 15.61
N LYS A 204 1.32 29.26 15.30
CA LYS A 204 -0.07 29.26 15.80
C LYS A 204 -0.16 29.17 17.32
N THR A 205 0.85 28.61 17.97
CA THR A 205 0.93 28.58 19.44
C THR A 205 1.29 29.95 20.00
N LYS A 206 2.14 30.72 19.32
CA LYS A 206 2.49 32.10 19.72
C LYS A 206 1.34 33.08 19.47
N GLU A 207 0.68 32.99 18.31
CA GLU A 207 -0.46 33.87 17.94
C GLU A 207 -1.68 33.76 18.88
N ARG A 208 -1.75 32.68 19.67
CA ARG A 208 -2.86 32.40 20.59
C ARG A 208 -2.53 32.67 22.06
N LYS A 209 -1.30 33.09 22.38
CA LYS A 209 -0.92 33.59 23.70
C LYS A 209 -1.15 35.08 23.77
#